data_AF-A0AAW1U248-F1
#
_entry.id   AF-A0AAW1U248-F1
#
_cell.length_a   1.000
_cell.length_b   1.000
_cell.length_c   1.000
_cell.angle_alpha   90.00
_cell.angle_beta   90.00
_cell.angle_gamma   90.00
#
_symmetry.space_group_name_H-M   'P 1'
#
loop_
_entity.id
_entity.type
_entity.pdbx_description
1 polymer ?
#
loop_
_entity_poly.entity_id
_entity_poly.type
_entity_poly.pdbx_seq_one_letter_code
_entity_poly.pdbx_strand_id
1 'polypeptide(L)'
;MRNDFFLNMITQELSQYQFGSHIRYKLSAIKRSIARHGVHTLFQNRYGKRLHQNGIWSAWGAWSECSRTCGGGIMVQTRNCINRSSDSRFIQKHRKRRFNSTAHGCIGLYKRIHLCNAKECPFGTRDIRSEQCSAYNMRKYKGSHIFGNHSYKLKKSVL
;
A
#
# COMPACT_ATOMS: atom_id res chain seq x y z
N MET A 1 -11.79 9.18 20.21
CA MET A 1 -12.40 8.79 21.50
C MET A 1 -11.43 8.63 22.67
N ARG A 2 -10.09 8.70 22.51
CA ARG A 2 -9.14 8.71 23.66
C ARG A 2 -8.56 10.08 24.00
N ASN A 3 -8.70 11.08 23.12
CA ASN A 3 -8.13 12.43 23.34
C ASN A 3 -9.05 13.36 24.14
N ASP A 4 -10.36 13.14 24.15
CA ASP A 4 -11.32 14.01 24.85
C ASP A 4 -11.24 13.83 26.38
N PHE A 5 -10.82 12.64 26.84
CA PHE A 5 -10.70 12.34 28.27
C PHE A 5 -9.57 13.13 28.95
N PHE A 6 -8.40 13.21 28.31
CA PHE A 6 -7.25 13.96 28.84
C PHE A 6 -7.47 15.48 28.82
N LEU A 7 -8.14 16.01 27.79
CA LEU A 7 -8.49 17.42 27.72
C LEU A 7 -9.48 17.83 28.81
N ASN A 8 -10.46 16.97 29.10
CA ASN A 8 -11.44 17.22 30.16
C ASN A 8 -10.80 17.19 31.56
N MET A 9 -9.86 16.27 31.81
CA MET A 9 -9.12 16.17 33.06
C MET A 9 -8.28 17.43 33.35
N ILE A 10 -7.56 17.95 32.35
CA ILE A 10 -6.76 19.19 32.49
C ILE A 10 -7.67 20.42 32.68
N THR A 11 -8.86 20.44 32.09
CA THR A 11 -9.80 21.56 32.32
C THR A 11 -10.44 21.58 33.70
N GLN A 12 -10.51 20.43 34.38
CA GLN A 12 -11.09 20.31 35.72
C GLN A 12 -10.11 20.74 36.83
N GLU A 13 -8.80 20.58 36.61
CA GLU A 13 -7.73 21.11 37.48
C GLU A 13 -7.60 22.64 37.39
N LEU A 14 -7.79 23.22 36.19
CA LEU A 14 -7.62 24.67 35.98
C LEU A 14 -8.84 25.52 36.40
N SER A 15 -9.96 24.91 36.79
CA SER A 15 -11.15 25.66 37.25
C SER A 15 -11.01 26.22 38.67
N GLN A 16 -9.98 25.81 39.41
CA GLN A 16 -9.71 26.30 40.76
C GLN A 16 -8.98 27.65 40.80
N TYR A 17 -8.45 28.12 39.66
CA TYR A 17 -7.71 29.38 39.56
C TYR A 17 -8.54 30.47 38.87
N GLN A 18 -8.73 31.62 39.53
CA GLN A 18 -9.38 32.80 38.94
C GLN A 18 -8.48 33.48 37.90
N PHE A 19 -8.50 32.97 36.67
CA PHE A 19 -7.83 33.62 35.55
C PHE A 19 -8.64 34.82 35.05
N GLY A 20 -8.01 35.99 34.86
CA GLY A 20 -8.66 37.17 34.30
C GLY A 20 -9.26 36.94 32.91
N SER A 21 -10.21 37.78 32.51
CA SER A 21 -10.96 37.68 31.23
C SER A 21 -10.06 37.53 30.01
N HIS A 22 -8.91 38.19 30.01
CA HIS A 22 -7.91 38.12 28.95
C HIS A 22 -7.24 36.73 28.82
N ILE A 23 -6.96 36.06 29.94
CA ILE A 23 -6.38 34.71 29.95
C ILE A 23 -7.44 33.68 29.51
N ARG A 24 -8.69 33.83 29.97
CA ARG A 24 -9.82 33.01 29.49
C ARG A 24 -10.03 33.16 27.99
N TYR A 25 -9.94 34.39 27.48
CA TYR A 25 -10.02 34.66 26.04
C TYR A 25 -8.89 33.99 25.27
N LYS A 26 -7.63 34.12 25.72
CA LYS A 26 -6.47 33.47 25.09
C LYS A 26 -6.56 31.95 25.10
N LEU A 27 -6.95 31.33 26.22
CA LEU A 27 -7.16 29.88 26.32
C LEU A 27 -8.29 29.41 25.40
N SER A 28 -9.39 30.17 25.31
CA SER A 28 -10.48 29.87 24.38
C SER A 28 -10.04 29.98 22.91
N ALA A 29 -9.18 30.95 22.59
CA ALA A 29 -8.62 31.14 21.25
C ALA A 29 -7.66 30.00 20.88
N ILE A 30 -6.83 29.53 21.82
CA ILE A 30 -5.94 28.38 21.65
C ILE A 30 -6.75 27.11 21.45
N LYS A 31 -7.78 26.84 22.27
CA LYS A 31 -8.71 25.71 22.07
C LYS A 31 -9.37 25.75 20.68
N ARG A 32 -9.85 26.91 20.23
CA ARG A 32 -10.40 27.11 18.87
C ARG A 32 -9.36 26.95 17.76
N SER A 33 -8.09 27.26 18.02
CA SER A 33 -7.00 27.10 17.06
C SER A 33 -6.61 25.63 16.92
N ILE A 34 -6.45 24.91 18.04
CA ILE A 34 -6.18 23.46 18.07
C ILE A 34 -7.34 22.67 17.44
N ALA A 35 -8.58 23.09 17.63
CA ALA A 35 -9.75 22.48 16.97
C ALA A 35 -9.77 22.71 15.45
N ARG A 36 -9.28 23.87 14.97
CA ARG A 36 -9.27 24.24 13.54
C ARG A 36 -8.04 23.76 12.78
N HIS A 37 -6.88 23.70 13.44
CA HIS A 37 -5.57 23.34 12.86
C HIS A 37 -5.03 22.00 13.39
N GLY A 38 -5.81 21.28 14.20
CA GLY A 38 -5.44 19.93 14.64
C GLY A 38 -5.14 19.04 13.45
N VAL A 39 -4.21 18.10 13.62
CA VAL A 39 -3.75 17.18 12.55
C VAL A 39 -4.94 16.46 11.85
N HIS A 40 -6.06 16.32 12.55
CA HIS A 40 -7.33 15.79 12.02
C HIS A 40 -7.95 16.65 10.90
N THR A 41 -7.96 17.98 10.99
CA THR A 41 -8.56 18.86 9.94
C THR A 41 -7.65 19.01 8.72
N LEU A 42 -6.33 19.03 8.89
CA LEU A 42 -5.37 18.99 7.78
C LEU A 42 -5.37 17.64 7.05
N PHE A 43 -5.71 16.55 7.75
CA PHE A 43 -5.90 15.23 7.14
C PHE A 43 -7.23 15.18 6.38
N GLN A 44 -8.34 15.67 6.93
CA GLN A 44 -9.64 15.67 6.24
C GLN A 44 -9.67 16.51 4.96
N ASN A 45 -8.93 17.63 4.90
CA ASN A 45 -8.95 18.52 3.73
C ASN A 45 -8.13 18.01 2.52
N ARG A 46 -7.18 17.09 2.70
CA ARG A 46 -6.46 16.47 1.56
C ARG A 46 -7.17 15.22 1.02
N TYR A 47 -8.06 14.60 1.80
CA TYR A 47 -8.84 13.42 1.41
C TYR A 47 -10.33 13.71 1.14
N GLY A 48 -10.79 14.95 1.32
CA GLY A 48 -12.16 15.40 1.03
C GLY A 48 -12.48 15.62 -0.46
N LYS A 49 -11.57 15.32 -1.39
CA LYS A 49 -11.97 15.10 -2.79
C LYS A 49 -12.75 13.81 -2.79
N ARG A 50 -14.08 13.90 -2.90
CA ARG A 50 -14.95 12.76 -3.23
C ARG A 50 -14.32 12.06 -4.43
N LEU A 51 -13.59 10.96 -4.17
CA LEU A 51 -13.14 10.07 -5.22
C LEU A 51 -14.45 9.49 -5.76
N HIS A 52 -14.91 10.05 -6.87
CA HIS A 52 -16.15 9.62 -7.50
C HIS A 52 -15.90 8.17 -7.96
N GLN A 53 -16.39 7.22 -7.16
CA GLN A 53 -16.21 5.80 -7.41
C GLN A 53 -17.20 5.41 -8.51
N ASN A 54 -16.84 5.70 -9.76
CA ASN A 54 -17.69 5.44 -10.92
C ASN A 54 -17.67 3.96 -11.33
N GLY A 55 -16.73 3.19 -10.77
CA GLY A 55 -16.55 1.78 -11.05
C GLY A 55 -16.92 0.89 -9.86
N ILE A 56 -17.57 -0.22 -10.17
CA ILE A 56 -17.90 -1.29 -9.21
C ILE A 56 -16.90 -2.42 -9.39
N TRP A 57 -16.31 -2.89 -8.30
CA TRP A 57 -15.47 -4.09 -8.34
C TRP A 57 -16.34 -5.32 -8.61
N SER A 58 -15.91 -6.18 -9.53
CA SER A 58 -16.44 -7.54 -9.63
C SER A 58 -16.17 -8.31 -8.33
N ALA A 59 -16.85 -9.44 -8.17
CA ALA A 59 -16.43 -10.44 -7.21
C ALA A 59 -14.95 -10.81 -7.44
N TRP A 60 -14.26 -11.19 -6.37
CA TRP A 60 -12.93 -11.76 -6.48
C TRP A 60 -13.01 -13.08 -7.25
N GLY A 61 -12.08 -13.29 -8.20
CA GLY A 61 -11.93 -14.58 -8.87
C GLY A 61 -11.45 -15.66 -7.90
N ALA A 62 -11.26 -16.90 -8.37
CA ALA A 62 -10.64 -17.93 -7.53
C ALA A 62 -9.17 -17.58 -7.18
N TRP A 63 -8.67 -18.12 -6.07
CA TRP A 63 -7.23 -18.11 -5.82
C TRP A 63 -6.52 -18.97 -6.87
N SER A 64 -5.38 -18.49 -7.37
CA SER A 64 -4.49 -19.32 -8.18
C SER A 64 -3.96 -20.49 -7.36
N GLU A 65 -3.45 -21.50 -8.06
CA GLU A 65 -2.61 -22.50 -7.41
C GLU A 65 -1.43 -21.83 -6.69
N CYS A 66 -0.97 -22.49 -5.63
CA CYS A 66 0.19 -22.02 -4.89
C CYS A 66 1.42 -22.11 -5.79
N SER A 67 2.23 -21.05 -5.87
CA SER A 67 3.43 -21.02 -6.71
C SER A 67 4.47 -22.08 -6.34
N ARG A 68 4.35 -22.69 -5.14
CA ARG A 68 5.30 -23.66 -4.59
C ARG A 68 4.59 -24.69 -3.73
N THR A 69 5.16 -25.88 -3.61
CA THR A 69 4.65 -26.97 -2.76
C THR A 69 5.31 -27.01 -1.38
N CYS A 70 6.42 -26.30 -1.18
CA CYS A 70 7.16 -26.16 0.08
C CYS A 70 7.98 -24.85 0.11
N GLY A 71 8.49 -24.50 1.29
CA GLY A 71 9.40 -23.38 1.53
C GLY A 71 8.76 -22.01 1.37
N GLY A 72 7.42 -21.93 1.44
CA GLY A 72 6.66 -20.70 1.26
C GLY A 72 6.48 -20.32 -0.20
N GLY A 73 5.25 -20.45 -0.70
CA GLY A 73 4.80 -19.94 -2.00
C GLY A 73 3.78 -18.81 -1.84
N ILE A 74 3.31 -18.31 -2.97
CA ILE A 74 2.22 -17.34 -3.03
C ILE A 74 1.09 -17.86 -3.91
N MET A 75 -0.14 -17.60 -3.50
CA MET A 75 -1.33 -17.66 -4.34
C MET A 75 -1.84 -16.25 -4.59
N VAL A 76 -2.42 -16.05 -5.77
CA VAL A 76 -2.84 -14.74 -6.26
C VAL A 76 -4.33 -14.77 -6.55
N GLN A 77 -5.02 -13.71 -6.18
CA GLN A 77 -6.43 -13.50 -6.54
C GLN A 77 -6.59 -12.12 -7.15
N THR A 78 -7.37 -12.04 -8.22
CA THR A 78 -7.64 -10.80 -8.95
C THR A 78 -9.14 -10.53 -9.03
N ARG A 79 -9.48 -9.27 -9.24
CA ARG A 79 -10.84 -8.81 -9.54
C ARG A 79 -10.80 -7.73 -10.61
N ASN A 80 -11.89 -7.59 -11.34
CA ASN A 80 -12.02 -6.64 -12.43
C ASN A 80 -12.81 -5.42 -11.98
N CYS A 81 -12.47 -4.25 -12.52
CA CYS A 81 -13.26 -3.04 -12.33
C CYS A 81 -14.30 -2.94 -13.44
N ILE A 82 -15.58 -2.98 -13.07
CA ILE A 82 -16.72 -2.83 -13.98
C ILE A 82 -17.11 -1.34 -13.96
N ASN A 83 -16.81 -0.62 -15.05
CA ASN A 83 -17.22 0.78 -15.20
C ASN A 83 -18.65 0.83 -15.77
N ARG A 84 -19.51 1.69 -15.20
CA ARG A 84 -20.87 1.93 -15.70
C ARG A 84 -20.94 2.93 -16.86
N SER A 85 -19.88 3.69 -17.12
CA SER A 85 -19.87 4.63 -18.25
C SER A 85 -19.38 3.92 -19.51
N SER A 86 -20.33 3.59 -20.38
CA SER A 86 -20.17 3.14 -21.77
C SER A 86 -19.56 4.23 -22.67
N ASP A 87 -18.46 4.87 -22.26
CA ASP A 87 -17.62 5.65 -23.17
C ASP A 87 -16.25 4.95 -23.24
N SER A 88 -16.29 3.79 -23.88
CA SER A 88 -15.14 2.91 -24.19
C SER A 88 -14.12 3.55 -25.13
N ARG A 89 -14.17 4.87 -25.38
CA ARG A 89 -13.20 5.58 -26.24
C ARG A 89 -11.89 5.95 -25.55
N PHE A 90 -11.74 5.71 -24.24
CA PHE A 90 -10.50 6.00 -23.50
C PHE A 90 -9.74 4.76 -22.99
N ILE A 91 -10.20 3.54 -23.29
CA ILE A 91 -9.46 2.32 -22.97
C ILE A 91 -8.58 1.96 -24.15
N GLN A 92 -7.45 2.65 -24.32
CA GLN A 92 -6.30 2.06 -25.02
C GLN A 92 -4.97 2.81 -24.87
N LYS A 93 -4.93 4.12 -24.55
CA LYS A 93 -3.68 4.89 -24.76
C LYS A 93 -2.75 5.10 -23.55
N HIS A 94 -3.16 4.87 -22.30
CA HIS A 94 -2.28 5.12 -21.14
C HIS A 94 -2.03 3.89 -20.26
N ARG A 95 -1.33 2.91 -20.82
CA ARG A 95 -0.87 1.69 -20.13
C ARG A 95 0.28 1.91 -19.13
N LYS A 96 0.46 3.12 -18.59
CA LYS A 96 1.59 3.48 -17.70
C LYS A 96 1.23 4.54 -16.62
N ARG A 97 0.21 4.32 -15.81
CA ARG A 97 0.14 4.97 -14.48
C ARG A 97 0.15 3.93 -13.37
N ARG A 98 1.34 3.75 -12.77
CA ARG A 98 1.53 3.08 -11.48
C ARG A 98 1.00 4.00 -10.38
N PHE A 99 -0.31 3.96 -10.12
CA PHE A 99 -0.89 4.47 -8.89
C PHE A 99 -2.27 3.81 -8.72
N ASN A 100 -2.72 3.61 -7.47
CA ASN A 100 -3.87 2.78 -7.05
C ASN A 100 -5.27 3.26 -7.53
N SER A 101 -5.33 4.00 -8.63
CA SER A 101 -6.56 4.34 -9.33
C SER A 101 -6.52 3.63 -10.68
N THR A 102 -7.27 2.53 -10.79
CA THR A 102 -7.63 2.03 -12.12
C THR A 102 -8.32 3.16 -12.87
N ALA A 103 -7.98 3.39 -14.14
CA ALA A 103 -8.54 4.44 -14.99
C ALA A 103 -10.08 4.37 -15.15
N HIS A 104 -10.74 3.43 -14.48
CA HIS A 104 -12.13 3.03 -14.58
C HIS A 104 -12.96 3.38 -13.34
N GLY A 105 -12.47 4.25 -12.46
CA GLY A 105 -13.25 4.75 -11.32
C GLY A 105 -13.42 3.75 -10.16
N CYS A 106 -12.74 2.60 -10.16
CA CYS A 106 -12.68 1.76 -8.97
C CYS A 106 -11.51 2.16 -8.07
N ILE A 107 -11.81 2.38 -6.80
CA ILE A 107 -10.84 2.71 -5.76
C ILE A 107 -10.40 1.43 -5.07
N GLY A 108 -9.09 1.24 -4.90
CA GLY A 108 -8.50 0.12 -4.17
C GLY A 108 -7.75 -0.87 -5.06
N LEU A 109 -7.32 -1.98 -4.46
CA LEU A 109 -6.46 -2.97 -5.12
C LEU A 109 -7.27 -3.90 -6.05
N TYR A 110 -6.74 -4.18 -7.24
CA TYR A 110 -7.29 -5.16 -8.19
C TYR A 110 -6.70 -6.58 -7.99
N LYS A 111 -5.61 -6.69 -7.23
CA LYS A 111 -4.84 -7.91 -7.01
C LYS A 111 -4.48 -8.01 -5.53
N ARG A 112 -4.65 -9.20 -4.96
CA ARG A 112 -4.15 -9.55 -3.63
C ARG A 112 -3.36 -10.85 -3.67
N ILE A 113 -2.52 -11.04 -2.66
CA ILE A 113 -1.56 -12.14 -2.55
C ILE A 113 -1.74 -12.78 -1.17
N HIS A 114 -1.65 -14.11 -1.10
CA HIS A 114 -1.68 -14.86 0.14
C HIS A 114 -0.54 -15.89 0.16
N LEU A 115 0.09 -16.08 1.31
CA LEU A 115 1.17 -17.06 1.47
C LEU A 115 0.60 -18.48 1.57
N CYS A 116 1.28 -19.46 1.00
CA CYS A 116 0.84 -20.84 1.01
C CYS A 116 2.03 -21.78 1.13
N ASN A 117 1.80 -23.01 1.57
CA ASN A 117 2.82 -24.06 1.67
C ASN A 117 4.10 -23.61 2.40
N ALA A 118 3.92 -23.05 3.60
CA ALA A 118 4.99 -22.53 4.45
C ALA A 118 5.86 -23.62 5.11
N LYS A 119 5.46 -24.89 5.02
CA LYS A 119 6.26 -26.02 5.50
C LYS A 119 7.64 -26.02 4.83
N GLU A 120 8.66 -26.37 5.58
CA GLU A 120 10.03 -26.48 5.05
C GLU A 120 10.09 -27.48 3.89
N CYS A 121 11.03 -27.25 3.00
CA CYS A 121 11.31 -28.20 1.93
C CYS A 121 12.17 -29.36 2.48
N PRO A 122 12.02 -30.58 1.92
CA PRO A 122 12.82 -31.72 2.35
C PRO A 122 14.31 -31.47 2.14
N PHE A 123 15.15 -32.16 2.94
CA PHE A 123 16.59 -32.03 2.87
C PHE A 123 17.13 -32.32 1.46
N GLY A 124 18.09 -31.50 1.01
CA GLY A 124 18.68 -31.60 -0.32
C GLY A 124 17.94 -30.82 -1.42
N THR A 125 16.80 -30.18 -1.13
CA THR A 125 16.20 -29.24 -2.08
C THR A 125 17.13 -28.04 -2.30
N ARG A 126 17.40 -27.72 -3.57
CA ARG A 126 18.25 -26.59 -3.95
C ARG A 126 17.62 -25.28 -3.52
N ASP A 127 18.45 -24.28 -3.21
CA ASP A 127 17.97 -22.93 -2.99
C ASP A 127 17.30 -22.41 -4.27
N ILE A 128 16.00 -22.11 -4.17
CA ILE A 128 15.20 -21.69 -5.33
C ILE A 128 15.72 -20.40 -5.93
N ARG A 129 16.29 -19.51 -5.10
CA ARG A 129 16.89 -18.29 -5.63
C ARG A 129 18.07 -18.60 -6.55
N SER A 130 18.91 -19.57 -6.18
CA SER A 130 20.08 -19.95 -6.98
C SER A 130 19.67 -20.65 -8.28
N GLU A 131 18.63 -21.50 -8.23
CA GLU A 131 18.06 -22.15 -9.41
C GLU A 131 17.53 -21.11 -10.41
N GLN A 132 16.71 -20.17 -9.96
CA GLN A 132 16.16 -19.09 -10.80
C GLN A 132 17.27 -18.21 -11.41
N CYS A 133 18.31 -17.91 -10.64
CA CYS A 133 19.46 -17.14 -11.15
C CYS A 133 20.24 -17.93 -12.20
N SER A 134 20.46 -19.24 -11.99
CA SER A 134 21.23 -20.07 -12.90
C SER A 134 20.61 -20.20 -14.30
N ALA A 135 19.28 -20.12 -14.40
CA ALA A 135 18.55 -20.09 -15.67
C ALA A 135 18.93 -18.89 -16.57
N TYR A 136 19.54 -17.84 -16.00
CA TYR A 136 19.97 -16.64 -16.72
C TYR A 136 21.47 -16.59 -17.01
N ASN A 137 22.26 -17.59 -16.58
CA ASN A 137 23.73 -17.57 -16.68
C ASN A 137 24.29 -17.40 -18.10
N MET A 138 23.54 -17.83 -19.12
CA MET A 138 23.95 -17.71 -20.53
C MET A 138 23.26 -16.56 -21.29
N ARG A 139 22.42 -15.77 -20.61
CA ARG A 139 21.75 -14.64 -21.24
C ARG A 139 22.65 -13.41 -21.21
N LYS A 140 22.97 -12.87 -22.38
CA LYS A 140 23.69 -11.61 -22.50
C LYS A 140 22.80 -10.46 -22.05
N TYR A 141 23.32 -9.59 -21.19
CA TYR A 141 22.71 -8.33 -20.81
C TYR A 141 23.68 -7.20 -21.12
N LYS A 142 23.25 -6.25 -21.96
CA LYS A 142 24.10 -5.15 -22.46
C LYS A 142 25.44 -5.64 -23.03
N GLY A 143 25.41 -6.74 -23.79
CA GLY A 143 26.59 -7.31 -24.46
C GLY A 143 27.47 -8.22 -23.59
N SER A 144 27.27 -8.28 -22.27
CA SER A 144 28.05 -9.14 -21.37
C SER A 144 27.22 -10.33 -20.86
N HIS A 145 27.85 -11.48 -20.65
CA HIS A 145 27.21 -12.60 -19.93
C HIS A 145 27.05 -12.22 -18.46
N ILE A 146 25.90 -12.56 -17.89
CA ILE A 146 25.64 -12.40 -16.45
C ILE A 146 25.67 -13.79 -15.83
N PHE A 147 26.59 -14.02 -14.90
CA PHE A 147 26.58 -15.21 -14.05
C PHE A 147 26.04 -14.84 -12.67
N GLY A 148 24.97 -15.50 -12.25
CA GLY A 148 24.42 -15.38 -10.90
C GLY A 148 25.21 -16.28 -9.94
N ASN A 149 26.02 -15.70 -9.06
CA ASN A 149 26.61 -16.43 -7.95
C ASN A 149 25.63 -16.53 -6.77
N HIS A 150 25.75 -17.60 -5.97
CA HIS A 150 25.05 -17.83 -4.69
C HIS A 150 25.18 -16.70 -3.65
N SER A 151 25.97 -15.65 -3.94
CA SER A 151 26.32 -14.54 -3.03
C SER A 151 25.99 -13.16 -3.60
N TYR A 152 24.93 -13.05 -4.41
CA TYR A 152 24.31 -11.74 -4.76
C TYR A 152 25.19 -10.77 -5.56
N LYS A 153 26.32 -11.19 -6.14
CA LYS A 153 27.18 -10.33 -6.98
C LYS A 153 27.03 -10.70 -8.44
N LEU A 154 26.47 -9.77 -9.23
CA LEU A 154 26.57 -9.76 -10.69
C LEU A 154 28.03 -9.46 -11.03
N LYS A 155 28.85 -10.48 -11.30
CA LYS A 155 30.16 -10.24 -11.91
C LYS A 155 29.94 -10.05 -13.42
N LYS A 156 30.23 -8.86 -13.93
CA LYS A 156 30.51 -8.67 -15.36
C LYS A 156 31.80 -9.44 -15.63
N SER A 157 31.74 -10.56 -16.35
CA SER A 157 32.95 -11.09 -16.97
C SER A 157 33.21 -10.25 -18.22
N VAL A 158 34.17 -9.35 -18.11
CA VAL A 158 34.93 -8.90 -19.28
C VAL A 158 35.85 -10.07 -19.60
N LEU A 159 35.68 -10.67 -20.78
CA LEU A 159 36.75 -11.46 -21.40
C LEU A 159 37.89 -10.51 -21.74
#